data_AF-A0A350I8S0-F1
#
_entry.id   AF-A0A350I8S0-F1
#
_cell.length_a   1.000
_cell.length_b   1.000
_cell.length_c   1.000
_cell.angle_alpha   90.00
_cell.angle_beta   90.00
_cell.angle_gamma   90.00
#
_symmetry.space_group_name_H-M   'P 1'
#
loop_
_entity.id
_entity.type
_entity.pdbx_description
1 polymer ?
#
loop_
_entity_poly.entity_id
_entity_poly.type
_entity_poly.pdbx_seq_one_letter_code
_entity_poly.pdbx_strand_id
1 'polypeptide(L)'
;MSKDKYLDMQEQLGREPNPEKCPPGVEDFPEIVVEAIGIFNSLGDRVYPDIGYIGKDYTNLEFLINAYKIDDKELLYDILLRLDGHAIKKSQEALKREHDKIKSKSRGK
;
A
#
# COMPACT_ATOMS: atom_id res chain seq x y z
N MET A 1 2.81 -11.73 -6.88
CA MET A 1 4.01 -11.64 -7.74
C MET A 1 3.98 -10.26 -8.38
N SER A 2 5.08 -9.51 -8.43
CA SER A 2 5.14 -8.24 -9.17
C SER A 2 5.36 -8.50 -10.67
N LYS A 3 5.08 -7.50 -11.52
CA LYS A 3 5.35 -7.54 -12.95
C LYS A 3 6.80 -7.91 -13.24
N ASP A 4 7.75 -7.24 -12.59
CA ASP A 4 9.20 -7.53 -12.73
C ASP A 4 9.52 -8.99 -12.42
N LYS A 5 9.04 -9.52 -11.29
CA LYS A 5 9.28 -10.92 -10.90
C LYS A 5 8.65 -11.92 -11.86
N TYR A 6 7.55 -11.56 -12.53
CA TYR A 6 6.95 -12.39 -13.56
C TYR A 6 7.80 -12.39 -14.83
N LEU A 7 8.24 -11.22 -15.28
CA LEU A 7 9.08 -11.05 -16.47
C LEU A 7 10.42 -11.78 -16.30
N ASP A 8 11.12 -11.56 -15.18
CA ASP A 8 12.38 -12.25 -14.84
C ASP A 8 12.23 -13.78 -14.89
N MET A 9 11.10 -14.30 -14.41
CA MET A 9 10.82 -15.73 -14.40
C MET A 9 10.56 -16.28 -15.80
N GLN A 10 9.83 -15.55 -16.66
CA GLN A 10 9.59 -15.99 -18.04
C GLN A 10 10.88 -15.98 -18.87
N GLU A 11 11.73 -14.97 -18.67
CA GLU A 11 13.05 -14.88 -19.29
C GLU A 11 13.95 -16.06 -18.90
N GLN A 12 14.03 -16.39 -17.60
CA GLN A 12 14.79 -17.55 -17.11
C GLN A 12 14.29 -18.90 -17.68
N LEU A 13 12.98 -19.00 -17.95
CA LEU A 13 12.38 -20.19 -18.54
C LEU A 13 12.47 -20.22 -20.08
N GLY A 14 13.01 -19.16 -20.70
CA GLY A 14 13.11 -19.02 -22.15
C GLY A 14 11.75 -18.97 -22.85
N ARG A 15 10.73 -18.38 -22.20
CA ARG A 15 9.35 -18.30 -22.72
C ARG A 15 8.96 -16.86 -22.94
N GLU A 16 8.15 -16.61 -23.97
CA GLU A 16 7.53 -15.29 -24.13
C GLU A 16 6.50 -15.04 -23.02
N PRO A 17 6.51 -13.85 -22.39
CA PRO A 17 5.53 -13.50 -21.37
C PRO A 17 4.11 -13.49 -21.93
N ASN A 18 3.17 -14.13 -21.23
CA ASN A 18 1.77 -14.07 -21.60
C ASN A 18 1.15 -12.80 -20.97
N PRO A 19 0.65 -11.83 -21.76
CA PRO A 19 0.06 -10.59 -21.25
C PRO A 19 -1.12 -10.81 -20.29
N GLU A 20 -1.94 -11.85 -20.50
CA GLU A 20 -3.10 -12.14 -19.63
C GLU A 20 -2.68 -12.71 -18.26
N LYS A 21 -1.47 -13.27 -18.16
CA LYS A 21 -0.93 -13.82 -16.91
C LYS A 21 0.05 -12.86 -16.24
N CYS A 22 0.39 -11.77 -16.90
CA CYS A 22 1.29 -10.76 -16.37
C CYS A 22 0.56 -9.94 -15.31
N PRO A 23 1.06 -9.86 -14.06
CA PRO A 23 0.50 -8.97 -13.07
C PRO A 23 0.57 -7.51 -13.54
N PRO A 24 -0.45 -6.67 -13.28
CA PRO A 24 -0.39 -5.26 -13.63
C PRO A 24 0.72 -4.55 -12.84
N GLY A 25 1.41 -3.64 -13.52
CA GLY A 25 2.38 -2.70 -12.97
C GLY A 25 1.72 -1.42 -12.45
N VAL A 26 2.51 -0.51 -11.91
CA VAL A 26 2.01 0.79 -11.45
C VAL A 26 1.56 1.64 -12.63
N GLU A 27 2.29 1.51 -13.75
CA GLU A 27 2.04 2.16 -15.03
C GLU A 27 0.75 1.68 -15.73
N ASP A 28 0.20 0.54 -15.33
CA ASP A 28 -1.05 0.01 -15.89
C ASP A 28 -2.30 0.58 -15.17
N PHE A 29 -2.11 1.37 -14.11
CA PHE A 29 -3.22 2.03 -13.41
C PHE A 29 -3.61 3.37 -14.05
N PRO A 30 -4.87 3.81 -13.88
CA PRO A 30 -5.27 5.17 -14.19
C PRO A 30 -4.42 6.20 -13.44
N GLU A 31 -4.17 7.34 -14.08
CA GLU A 31 -3.32 8.42 -13.53
C GLU A 31 -3.72 8.83 -12.11
N ILE A 32 -5.02 9.00 -11.85
CA ILE A 32 -5.55 9.34 -10.52
C ILE A 32 -5.14 8.34 -9.42
N VAL A 33 -4.96 7.06 -9.76
CA VAL A 33 -4.52 6.05 -8.79
C VAL A 33 -3.04 6.24 -8.46
N VAL A 34 -2.21 6.53 -9.46
CA VAL A 34 -0.78 6.81 -9.28
C VAL A 34 -0.60 8.09 -8.45
N GLU A 35 -1.36 9.13 -8.76
CA GLU A 35 -1.39 10.38 -8.00
C GLU A 35 -1.86 10.16 -6.57
N ALA A 36 -2.93 9.40 -6.36
CA ALA A 36 -3.45 9.06 -5.03
C ALA A 36 -2.41 8.31 -4.19
N ILE A 37 -1.63 7.39 -4.79
CA ILE A 37 -0.52 6.71 -4.10
C ILE A 37 0.56 7.73 -3.71
N GLY A 38 0.90 8.68 -4.60
CA GLY A 38 1.84 9.76 -4.31
C GLY A 38 1.38 10.65 -3.16
N ILE A 39 0.11 11.08 -3.19
CA ILE A 39 -0.54 11.85 -2.13
C ILE A 39 -0.52 11.05 -0.83
N PHE A 40 -0.97 9.80 -0.84
CA PHE A 40 -0.98 8.91 0.34
C PHE A 40 0.39 8.81 0.99
N ASN A 41 1.46 8.63 0.20
CA ASN A 41 2.83 8.55 0.71
C ASN A 41 3.35 9.90 1.25
N SER A 42 2.79 11.01 0.79
CA SER A 42 3.15 12.37 1.25
C SER A 42 2.36 12.82 2.48
N LEU A 43 1.20 12.22 2.75
CA LEU A 43 0.44 12.44 3.98
C LEU A 43 1.21 11.89 5.19
N GLY A 44 1.15 12.62 6.30
CA GLY A 44 1.75 12.19 7.55
C GLY A 44 1.10 10.91 8.11
N ASP A 45 1.88 10.09 8.81
CA ASP A 45 1.38 8.87 9.45
C ASP A 45 0.93 9.14 10.89
N ARG A 46 -0.21 8.57 11.30
CA ARG A 46 -0.62 8.52 12.70
C ARG A 46 -0.29 7.16 13.29
N VAL A 47 0.59 7.15 14.29
CA VAL A 47 1.11 5.94 14.93
C VAL A 47 1.01 6.06 16.45
N TYR A 48 0.55 4.99 17.12
CA TYR A 48 0.50 4.88 18.57
C TYR A 48 1.35 3.70 19.07
N PRO A 49 2.01 3.78 20.24
CA PRO A 49 2.93 2.73 20.72
C PRO A 49 2.34 1.31 20.76
N ASP A 50 1.12 1.14 21.29
CA ASP A 50 0.50 -0.18 21.51
C ASP A 50 -0.46 -0.63 20.39
N ILE A 51 -0.78 0.28 19.47
CA ILE A 51 -1.77 0.04 18.40
C ILE A 51 -1.09 0.05 17.02
N GLY A 52 0.09 0.66 16.90
CA GLY A 52 0.81 0.84 15.65
C GLY A 52 0.17 1.91 14.76
N TYR A 53 0.26 1.71 13.44
CA TYR A 53 -0.33 2.60 12.44
C TYR A 53 -1.85 2.57 12.49
N ILE A 54 -2.47 3.75 12.59
CA ILE A 54 -3.93 3.90 12.68
C ILE A 54 -4.55 4.71 11.53
N GLY A 55 -3.74 5.26 10.64
CA GLY A 55 -4.22 6.00 9.48
C GLY A 55 -3.33 7.17 9.08
N LYS A 56 -3.75 7.90 8.06
CA LYS A 56 -3.10 9.15 7.62
C LYS A 56 -3.60 10.38 8.37
N ASP A 57 -2.72 11.38 8.46
CA ASP A 57 -3.07 12.74 8.83
C ASP A 57 -3.44 13.55 7.59
N TYR A 58 -4.74 13.81 7.42
CA TYR A 58 -5.28 14.54 6.27
C TYR A 58 -5.19 16.06 6.39
N THR A 59 -4.49 16.59 7.41
CA THR A 59 -4.36 18.04 7.64
C THR A 59 -3.81 18.80 6.43
N ASN A 60 -2.90 18.22 5.66
CA ASN A 60 -2.32 18.81 4.44
C ASN A 60 -2.97 18.32 3.13
N LEU A 61 -4.09 17.60 3.19
CA LEU A 61 -4.72 17.02 2.00
C LEU A 61 -5.13 18.07 0.98
N GLU A 62 -5.75 19.18 1.41
CA GLU A 62 -6.19 20.24 0.50
C GLU A 62 -5.01 20.86 -0.27
N PHE A 63 -3.86 21.03 0.39
CA PHE A 63 -2.64 21.49 -0.28
C PHE A 63 -2.20 20.51 -1.37
N LEU A 64 -2.22 19.20 -1.06
CA LEU A 64 -1.80 18.17 -2.01
C LEU A 64 -2.78 18.02 -3.18
N ILE A 65 -4.08 18.10 -2.95
CA ILE A 65 -5.13 18.10 -4.00
C ILE A 65 -4.84 19.22 -5.01
N ASN A 66 -4.53 20.42 -4.52
CA ASN A 66 -4.23 21.57 -5.37
C ASN A 66 -2.87 21.42 -6.08
N ALA A 67 -1.85 20.88 -5.41
CA ALA A 67 -0.53 20.68 -5.99
C ALA A 67 -0.52 19.65 -7.13
N TYR A 68 -1.28 18.56 -6.96
CA TYR A 68 -1.45 17.51 -7.97
C TYR A 68 -2.53 17.83 -9.00
N LYS A 69 -3.28 18.94 -8.83
CA LYS A 69 -4.38 19.36 -9.71
C LYS A 69 -5.46 18.28 -9.86
N ILE A 70 -5.85 17.66 -8.74
CA ILE A 70 -6.86 16.62 -8.74
C ILE A 70 -8.24 17.22 -8.98
N ASP A 71 -8.88 16.81 -10.07
CA ASP A 71 -10.25 17.20 -10.41
C ASP A 71 -11.27 16.36 -9.65
N ASP A 72 -11.13 15.03 -9.67
CA ASP A 72 -12.06 14.08 -9.02
C ASP A 72 -11.66 13.80 -7.57
N LYS A 73 -12.08 14.71 -6.68
CA LYS A 73 -11.80 14.63 -5.24
C LYS A 73 -12.50 13.46 -4.55
N GLU A 74 -13.67 13.04 -5.05
CA GLU A 74 -14.42 11.92 -4.48
C GLU A 74 -13.70 10.60 -4.74
N LEU A 75 -13.29 10.37 -5.99
CA LEU A 75 -12.54 9.17 -6.35
C LEU A 75 -11.17 9.14 -5.66
N LEU A 76 -10.47 10.28 -5.56
CA LEU A 76 -9.24 10.38 -4.77
C LEU A 76 -9.47 9.93 -3.33
N TYR A 77 -10.49 10.47 -2.67
CA TYR A 77 -10.76 10.18 -1.26
C TYR A 77 -11.09 8.70 -1.06
N ASP A 78 -11.89 8.09 -1.94
CA ASP A 78 -12.19 6.65 -1.91
C ASP A 78 -10.93 5.79 -2.08
N ILE A 79 -10.01 6.18 -2.97
CA ILE A 79 -8.73 5.48 -3.14
C ILE A 79 -7.89 5.61 -1.86
N LEU A 80 -7.78 6.81 -1.29
CA LEU A 80 -7.02 7.05 -0.05
C LEU A 80 -7.57 6.21 1.10
N LEU A 81 -8.89 6.14 1.28
CA LEU A 81 -9.53 5.30 2.30
C LEU A 81 -9.19 3.81 2.13
N ARG A 82 -9.16 3.31 0.89
CA ARG A 82 -8.79 1.91 0.61
C ARG A 82 -7.33 1.63 0.92
N LEU A 83 -6.43 2.54 0.55
CA LEU A 83 -5.00 2.44 0.87
C LEU A 83 -4.79 2.44 2.38
N ASP A 84 -5.48 3.33 3.09
CA ASP A 84 -5.37 3.48 4.53
C ASP A 84 -5.86 2.23 5.27
N GLY A 85 -7.05 1.72 4.88
CA GLY A 85 -7.60 0.49 5.42
C GLY A 85 -6.67 -0.72 5.22
N HIS A 86 -6.02 -0.82 4.06
CA HIS A 86 -5.03 -1.86 3.80
C HIS A 86 -3.79 -1.71 4.69
N ALA A 87 -3.26 -0.50 4.84
CA ALA A 87 -2.09 -0.20 5.67
C ALA A 87 -2.36 -0.50 7.16
N ILE A 88 -3.53 -0.11 7.66
CA ILE A 88 -3.98 -0.42 9.04
C ILE A 88 -4.01 -1.92 9.23
N LYS A 89 -4.71 -2.66 8.36
CA LYS A 89 -4.82 -4.12 8.48
C LYS A 89 -3.44 -4.79 8.52
N LYS A 90 -2.54 -4.38 7.62
CA LYS A 90 -1.16 -4.89 7.57
C LYS A 90 -0.40 -4.61 8.87
N SER A 91 -0.54 -3.41 9.45
CA SER A 91 0.06 -3.05 10.74
C SER A 91 -0.45 -3.94 11.87
N GLN A 92 -1.78 -4.12 11.96
CA GLN A 92 -2.39 -4.96 13.00
C GLN A 92 -1.95 -6.42 12.90
N GLU A 93 -1.87 -6.97 11.69
CA GLU A 93 -1.38 -8.33 11.47
C GLU A 93 0.09 -8.49 11.84
N ALA A 94 0.93 -7.48 11.63
CA ALA A 94 2.34 -7.50 12.01
C ALA A 94 2.49 -7.48 13.54
N LEU A 95 1.77 -6.59 14.23
CA LEU A 95 1.75 -6.54 15.70
C LEU A 95 1.29 -7.86 16.31
N LYS A 96 0.20 -8.43 15.80
CA LYS A 96 -0.30 -9.74 16.26
C LYS A 96 0.77 -10.82 16.13
N ARG A 97 1.46 -10.88 14.98
CA ARG A 97 2.54 -11.84 14.75
C ARG A 97 3.69 -11.67 15.74
N GLU A 98 4.09 -10.44 16.06
CA GLU A 98 5.14 -10.20 17.06
C GLU A 98 4.69 -10.58 18.47
N HIS A 99 3.46 -10.28 18.86
CA HIS A 99 2.89 -10.73 20.14
C HIS A 99 2.86 -12.25 20.26
N ASP A 100 2.44 -12.96 19.21
CA ASP A 100 2.38 -14.42 19.21
C ASP A 100 3.78 -15.05 19.31
N LYS A 101 4.80 -14.45 18.68
CA LYS A 101 6.22 -14.85 18.82
C LYS A 101 6.75 -14.65 20.24
N ILE A 102 6.37 -13.57 20.93
CA ILE A 102 6.80 -13.32 22.31
C ILE A 102 6.16 -14.35 23.25
N LYS A 103 4.86 -14.61 23.10
CA LYS A 103 4.13 -15.60 23.91
C LYS A 103 4.65 -17.02 23.73
N SER A 104 5.07 -17.41 22.53
CA SER A 104 5.63 -18.74 22.29
C SER A 104 7.00 -18.91 22.95
N LYS A 105 7.85 -17.88 22.92
CA LYS A 105 9.16 -17.88 23.61
C LYS A 105 9.03 -17.93 25.13
N SER A 106 8.02 -17.26 25.71
CA SER A 106 7.81 -17.26 27.16
C SER A 106 7.29 -18.58 27.71
N ARG A 107 6.65 -19.43 26.88
CA ARG A 107 6.16 -20.77 27.28
C ARG A 107 7.23 -21.87 27.23
N GLY A 108 8.36 -21.62 26.58
CA GLY A 108 9.48 -22.58 26.46
C GLY A 108 10.56 -22.43 27.55
N LYS A 109 10.35 -21.56 28.54
CA LYS A 109 11.12 -21.45 29.78
C LYS A 109 10.26 -21.90 30.94
#